data_AF-A0A2M9C199-F1
#
_entry.id   AF-A0A2M9C199-F1
#
_cell.length_a   1.000
_cell.length_b   1.000
_cell.length_c   1.000
_cell.angle_alpha   90.00
_cell.angle_beta   90.00
_cell.angle_gamma   90.00
#
_symmetry.space_group_name_H-M   'P 1'
#
loop_
_entity.id
_entity.type
_entity.pdbx_description
1 polymer ?
#
loop_
_entity_poly.entity_id
_entity_poly.type
_entity_poly.pdbx_seq_one_letter_code
_entity_poly.pdbx_strand_id
1 'polypeptide(L)'
;MKFLKLLFFGFIFLMFSCSKKESHSYGFYYWKTRLALNDTEKKTLNQSTLPYLYTRFFDVDKIANTFQPVGAITKDKSFEPGKKIVPTVFITNRTFLYIKKDETIFLAKSIYTLIQKKIAEYHLITSSEIQIDCDWTAGTRNDYFKFLKELKKISGKEITCTLRLHQIKDKAQTGIPPVEKVYLMCYSTSSPLENSDKNSILDVNILKSYLSKIDEYPIRKIEVALPIYSWGIVTNHLEKHKLINALSKKDLENPNFKRISENTAEVLKDGFYFGHYLNKGFTIKVEEISYDQLKDVVQFLENKIHNFNIIYYQLDSKFVLNKDFKF
;
A
#
# COMPACT_ATOMS: atom_id res chain seq x y z
N MET A 1 -32.31 48.71 -21.56
CA MET A 1 -32.81 47.89 -20.43
C MET A 1 -32.65 46.37 -20.60
N LYS A 2 -32.72 45.77 -21.81
CA LYS A 2 -32.51 44.31 -21.99
C LYS A 2 -31.05 43.87 -21.83
N PHE A 3 -30.08 44.69 -22.26
CA PHE A 3 -28.65 44.39 -22.15
C PHE A 3 -28.12 44.37 -20.71
N LEU A 4 -28.64 45.24 -19.85
CA LEU A 4 -28.27 45.32 -18.43
C LEU A 4 -28.80 44.11 -17.62
N LYS A 5 -29.96 43.55 -18.01
CA LYS A 5 -30.50 42.32 -17.43
C LYS A 5 -29.71 41.07 -17.84
N LEU A 6 -29.16 41.03 -19.05
CA LEU A 6 -28.31 39.93 -19.52
C LEU A 6 -26.95 39.90 -18.79
N LEU A 7 -26.36 41.08 -18.56
CA LEU A 7 -25.13 41.24 -17.77
C LEU A 7 -25.32 40.82 -16.30
N PHE A 8 -26.49 41.11 -15.72
CA PHE A 8 -26.84 40.68 -14.37
C PHE A 8 -27.03 39.17 -14.25
N PHE A 9 -27.56 38.51 -15.29
CA PHE A 9 -27.72 37.05 -15.33
C PHE A 9 -26.39 36.31 -15.56
N GLY A 10 -25.46 36.90 -16.31
CA GLY A 10 -24.10 36.39 -16.47
C GLY A 10 -23.24 36.49 -15.20
N PHE A 11 -23.45 37.53 -14.38
CA PHE A 11 -22.70 37.74 -13.13
C PHE A 11 -23.13 36.78 -12.01
N ILE A 12 -24.41 36.34 -11.99
CA ILE A 12 -24.93 35.37 -11.02
C ILE A 12 -24.37 33.96 -11.27
N PHE A 13 -24.09 33.58 -12.52
CA PHE A 13 -23.47 32.29 -12.85
C PHE A 13 -21.98 32.19 -12.48
N LEU A 14 -21.27 33.32 -12.35
CA LEU A 14 -19.87 33.35 -11.93
C LEU A 14 -19.69 33.16 -10.41
N MET A 15 -20.73 33.39 -9.60
CA MET A 15 -20.67 33.27 -8.14
C MET A 15 -20.89 31.84 -7.61
N PHE A 16 -21.29 30.89 -8.46
CA PHE A 16 -21.44 29.47 -8.10
C PHE A 16 -20.27 28.58 -8.57
N SER A 17 -19.23 29.14 -9.19
CA SER A 17 -18.08 28.36 -9.66
C SER A 17 -17.00 28.12 -8.60
N CYS A 18 -17.31 28.29 -7.31
CA CYS A 18 -16.44 27.85 -6.23
C CYS A 18 -16.75 26.39 -5.90
N SER A 19 -16.43 25.49 -6.82
CA SER A 19 -16.45 24.06 -6.55
C SER A 19 -15.34 23.76 -5.54
N LYS A 20 -15.68 23.63 -4.25
CA LYS A 20 -14.78 22.97 -3.30
C LYS A 20 -14.41 21.63 -3.91
N LYS A 21 -13.12 21.42 -4.17
CA LYS A 21 -12.62 20.13 -4.63
C LYS A 21 -13.06 19.08 -3.62
N GLU A 22 -13.89 18.14 -4.05
CA GLU A 22 -14.41 17.11 -3.16
C GLU A 22 -13.23 16.21 -2.76
N SER A 23 -13.03 16.03 -1.45
CA SER A 23 -11.90 15.25 -0.97
C SER A 23 -12.08 13.78 -1.36
N HIS A 24 -10.98 13.13 -1.72
CA HIS A 24 -10.98 11.71 -2.06
C HIS A 24 -11.47 10.88 -0.87
N SER A 25 -12.36 9.93 -1.16
CA SER A 25 -12.71 8.93 -0.15
C SER A 25 -11.49 8.08 0.19
N TYR A 26 -11.35 7.70 1.46
CA TYR A 26 -10.17 7.01 1.93
C TYR A 26 -10.45 5.88 2.92
N GLY A 27 -9.53 4.93 2.96
CA GLY A 27 -9.48 3.80 3.87
C GLY A 27 -8.05 3.38 4.15
N PHE A 28 -7.87 2.18 4.71
CA PHE A 28 -6.56 1.71 5.14
C PHE A 28 -6.31 0.26 4.78
N TYR A 29 -5.04 -0.04 4.55
CA TYR A 29 -4.50 -1.39 4.69
C TYR A 29 -4.19 -1.71 6.15
N TYR A 30 -4.40 -2.95 6.54
CA TYR A 30 -4.01 -3.51 7.83
C TYR A 30 -3.18 -4.77 7.60
N TRP A 31 -1.86 -4.64 7.80
CA TRP A 31 -0.88 -5.66 7.41
C TRP A 31 -0.17 -6.30 8.61
N LYS A 32 -0.97 -6.79 9.57
CA LYS A 32 -0.48 -7.48 10.79
C LYS A 32 -1.10 -8.87 10.90
N THR A 33 -0.30 -9.86 11.29
CA THR A 33 -0.78 -11.24 11.51
C THR A 33 -1.75 -11.32 12.70
N ARG A 34 -1.45 -10.65 13.81
CA ARG A 34 -2.38 -10.54 14.93
C ARG A 34 -3.32 -9.37 14.69
N LEU A 35 -4.57 -9.66 14.38
CA LEU A 35 -5.63 -8.66 14.25
C LEU A 35 -5.98 -8.13 15.64
N ALA A 36 -5.60 -6.89 15.91
CA ALA A 36 -5.90 -6.15 17.14
C ALA A 36 -5.92 -4.64 16.83
N LEU A 37 -6.84 -3.90 17.40
CA LEU A 37 -6.89 -2.44 17.24
C LEU A 37 -6.77 -1.77 18.60
N ASN A 38 -5.82 -0.87 18.74
CA ASN A 38 -5.78 0.05 19.87
C ASN A 38 -6.72 1.24 19.65
N ASP A 39 -6.93 2.07 20.67
CA ASP A 39 -7.90 3.18 20.61
C ASP A 39 -7.57 4.21 19.53
N THR A 40 -6.27 4.43 19.27
CA THR A 40 -5.82 5.34 18.19
C THR A 40 -6.19 4.78 16.82
N GLU A 41 -5.93 3.49 16.58
CA GLU A 41 -6.27 2.81 15.33
C GLU A 41 -7.79 2.74 15.13
N LYS A 42 -8.56 2.42 16.19
CA LYS A 42 -10.04 2.41 16.15
C LYS A 42 -10.61 3.79 15.81
N LYS A 43 -10.17 4.83 16.51
CA LYS A 43 -10.61 6.21 16.27
C LYS A 43 -10.30 6.65 14.84
N THR A 44 -9.09 6.38 14.37
CA THR A 44 -8.65 6.71 13.01
C THR A 44 -9.49 5.97 11.96
N LEU A 45 -9.71 4.66 12.14
CA LEU A 45 -10.50 3.86 11.21
C LEU A 45 -11.96 4.32 11.14
N ASN A 46 -12.55 4.72 12.27
CA ASN A 46 -13.91 5.25 12.31
C ASN A 46 -14.07 6.58 11.54
N GLN A 47 -12.99 7.36 11.42
CA GLN A 47 -12.98 8.60 10.65
C GLN A 47 -12.83 8.38 9.13
N SER A 48 -12.35 7.19 8.71
CA SER A 48 -12.23 6.85 7.30
C SER A 48 -13.59 6.85 6.59
N THR A 49 -13.64 7.40 5.38
CA THR A 49 -14.89 7.53 4.63
C THR A 49 -15.29 6.24 3.93
N LEU A 50 -14.32 5.37 3.59
CA LEU A 50 -14.61 4.07 3.02
C LEU A 50 -15.24 3.15 4.07
N PRO A 51 -16.18 2.28 3.68
CA PRO A 51 -16.80 1.30 4.58
C PRO A 51 -15.94 0.03 4.74
N TYR A 52 -14.67 0.06 4.31
CA TYR A 52 -13.80 -1.11 4.17
C TYR A 52 -12.49 -0.98 4.94
N LEU A 53 -12.01 -2.11 5.46
CA LEU A 53 -10.63 -2.31 5.92
C LEU A 53 -9.98 -3.41 5.06
N TYR A 54 -8.86 -3.09 4.41
CA TYR A 54 -8.13 -4.03 3.56
C TYR A 54 -7.16 -4.82 4.42
N THR A 55 -7.52 -6.05 4.77
CA THR A 55 -6.80 -6.83 5.78
C THR A 55 -6.02 -7.95 5.13
N ARG A 56 -4.71 -8.00 5.35
CA ARG A 56 -3.90 -9.16 4.94
C ARG A 56 -4.27 -10.37 5.77
N PHE A 57 -4.72 -11.44 5.13
CA PHE A 57 -5.15 -12.68 5.77
C PHE A 57 -4.00 -13.66 5.95
N PHE A 58 -3.17 -13.82 4.94
CA PHE A 58 -1.98 -14.66 4.94
C PHE A 58 -1.17 -14.32 3.69
N ASP A 59 0.07 -14.80 3.70
CA ASP A 59 0.91 -14.80 2.51
C ASP A 59 0.93 -16.21 1.94
N VAL A 60 1.28 -16.33 0.67
CA VAL A 60 1.48 -17.60 0.00
C VAL A 60 2.87 -17.62 -0.61
N ASP A 61 3.56 -18.73 -0.37
CA ASP A 61 4.87 -18.96 -0.93
C ASP A 61 5.01 -20.39 -1.46
N LYS A 62 5.94 -20.59 -2.39
CA LYS A 62 6.31 -21.92 -2.92
C LYS A 62 7.72 -22.27 -2.42
N ILE A 63 7.76 -23.11 -1.38
CA ILE A 63 8.99 -23.57 -0.73
C ILE A 63 9.15 -25.06 -1.02
N ALA A 64 10.30 -25.46 -1.58
CA ALA A 64 10.57 -26.85 -1.96
C ALA A 64 9.42 -27.49 -2.78
N ASN A 65 8.94 -26.76 -3.79
CA ASN A 65 7.80 -27.13 -4.65
C ASN A 65 6.45 -27.33 -3.94
N THR A 66 6.32 -26.91 -2.69
CA THR A 66 5.07 -26.97 -1.94
C THR A 66 4.52 -25.57 -1.71
N PHE A 67 3.23 -25.36 -2.02
CA PHE A 67 2.53 -24.12 -1.67
C PHE A 67 2.25 -24.10 -0.17
N GLN A 68 2.67 -23.03 0.50
CA GLN A 68 2.52 -22.89 1.94
C GLN A 68 1.89 -21.53 2.29
N PRO A 69 0.86 -21.51 3.16
CA PRO A 69 0.40 -20.27 3.77
C PRO A 69 1.41 -19.84 4.85
N VAL A 70 1.80 -18.57 4.82
CA VAL A 70 2.72 -17.99 5.81
C VAL A 70 1.98 -16.90 6.59
N GLY A 71 2.23 -16.81 7.90
CA GLY A 71 1.71 -15.74 8.76
C GLY A 71 0.18 -15.58 8.72
N ALA A 72 -0.56 -16.69 8.76
CA ALA A 72 -2.01 -16.64 8.74
C ALA A 72 -2.58 -15.89 9.94
N ILE A 73 -3.61 -15.07 9.71
CA ILE A 73 -4.16 -14.20 10.73
C ILE A 73 -4.64 -14.95 11.96
N THR A 74 -4.48 -14.30 13.10
CA THR A 74 -5.14 -14.60 14.36
C THR A 74 -5.95 -13.38 14.79
N LYS A 75 -7.05 -13.59 15.53
CA LYS A 75 -7.90 -12.50 15.99
C LYS A 75 -7.82 -12.31 17.50
N ASP A 76 -7.56 -11.10 17.92
CA ASP A 76 -7.73 -10.65 19.28
C ASP A 76 -9.16 -10.12 19.52
N LYS A 77 -9.64 -10.18 20.77
CA LYS A 77 -10.95 -9.64 21.15
C LYS A 77 -11.07 -8.13 20.88
N SER A 78 -9.97 -7.38 20.94
CA SER A 78 -9.96 -5.94 20.65
C SER A 78 -10.21 -5.60 19.17
N PHE A 79 -10.16 -6.59 18.27
CA PHE A 79 -10.34 -6.36 16.84
C PHE A 79 -11.82 -6.21 16.45
N GLU A 80 -12.28 -4.98 16.56
CA GLU A 80 -13.63 -4.54 16.23
C GLU A 80 -13.53 -3.40 15.22
N PRO A 81 -13.35 -3.70 13.92
CA PRO A 81 -13.03 -2.67 12.94
C PRO A 81 -14.20 -1.74 12.61
N GLY A 82 -15.46 -2.09 12.94
CA GLY A 82 -16.64 -1.30 12.57
C GLY A 82 -16.85 -1.13 11.05
N LYS A 83 -16.07 -1.85 10.24
CA LYS A 83 -15.99 -1.77 8.78
C LYS A 83 -16.02 -3.19 8.20
N LYS A 84 -16.49 -3.34 6.96
CA LYS A 84 -16.39 -4.64 6.25
C LYS A 84 -14.94 -4.90 5.88
N ILE A 85 -14.52 -6.16 5.94
CA ILE A 85 -13.16 -6.54 5.57
C ILE A 85 -13.09 -6.91 4.10
N VAL A 86 -12.10 -6.38 3.39
CA VAL A 86 -11.65 -6.89 2.09
C VAL A 86 -10.48 -7.84 2.35
N PRO A 87 -10.66 -9.17 2.24
CA PRO A 87 -9.57 -10.12 2.42
C PRO A 87 -8.49 -9.88 1.38
N THR A 88 -7.27 -9.66 1.86
CA THR A 88 -6.09 -9.45 1.02
C THR A 88 -5.12 -10.61 1.21
N VAL A 89 -4.58 -11.16 0.13
CA VAL A 89 -3.60 -12.25 0.17
C VAL A 89 -2.38 -11.84 -0.63
N PHE A 90 -1.21 -11.85 0.01
CA PHE A 90 0.05 -11.65 -0.70
C PHE A 90 0.55 -12.98 -1.25
N ILE A 91 1.03 -12.97 -2.48
CA ILE A 91 1.60 -14.15 -3.13
C ILE A 91 2.97 -13.76 -3.65
N THR A 92 3.99 -14.51 -3.25
CA THR A 92 5.34 -14.28 -3.78
C THR A 92 5.37 -14.54 -5.29
N ASN A 93 6.06 -13.70 -6.05
CA ASN A 93 6.19 -13.89 -7.50
C ASN A 93 6.74 -15.29 -7.87
N ARG A 94 7.68 -15.80 -7.06
CA ARG A 94 8.26 -17.14 -7.22
C ARG A 94 7.25 -18.28 -7.13
N THR A 95 6.09 -18.06 -6.52
CA THR A 95 5.00 -19.04 -6.49
C THR A 95 4.55 -19.44 -7.90
N PHE A 96 4.62 -18.49 -8.84
CA PHE A 96 4.21 -18.72 -10.23
C PHE A 96 5.34 -19.23 -11.14
N LEU A 97 6.57 -19.33 -10.64
CA LEU A 97 7.66 -19.91 -11.45
C LEU A 97 7.42 -21.41 -11.64
N TYR A 98 7.37 -21.82 -12.91
CA TYR A 98 7.18 -23.21 -13.35
C TYR A 98 5.93 -23.87 -12.74
N ILE A 99 4.88 -23.10 -12.47
CA ILE A 99 3.61 -23.65 -11.97
C ILE A 99 2.86 -24.36 -13.09
N LYS A 100 2.34 -25.55 -12.81
CA LYS A 100 1.54 -26.31 -13.76
C LYS A 100 0.08 -25.83 -13.77
N LYS A 101 -0.66 -26.21 -14.82
CA LYS A 101 -2.07 -25.80 -15.00
C LYS A 101 -2.98 -26.31 -13.88
N ASP A 102 -2.84 -27.57 -13.52
CA ASP A 102 -3.54 -28.22 -12.41
C ASP A 102 -3.16 -27.62 -11.05
N GLU A 103 -1.87 -27.34 -10.85
CA GLU A 103 -1.38 -26.63 -9.65
C GLU A 103 -1.99 -25.23 -9.51
N THR A 104 -2.20 -24.52 -10.62
CA THR A 104 -2.85 -23.19 -10.61
C THR A 104 -4.29 -23.27 -10.07
N ILE A 105 -5.06 -24.28 -10.51
CA ILE A 105 -6.43 -24.50 -10.06
C ILE A 105 -6.44 -24.92 -8.58
N PHE A 106 -5.53 -25.82 -8.19
CA PHE A 106 -5.35 -26.23 -6.81
C PHE A 106 -5.04 -25.03 -5.90
N LEU A 107 -4.14 -24.15 -6.33
CA LEU A 107 -3.75 -22.95 -5.60
C LEU A 107 -4.94 -22.01 -5.38
N ALA A 108 -5.71 -21.72 -6.44
CA ALA A 108 -6.90 -20.89 -6.35
C ALA A 108 -7.95 -21.46 -5.37
N LYS A 109 -8.20 -22.79 -5.43
CA LYS A 109 -9.09 -23.47 -4.49
C LYS A 109 -8.58 -23.35 -3.05
N SER A 110 -7.30 -23.65 -2.83
CA SER A 110 -6.68 -23.67 -1.50
C SER A 110 -6.70 -22.30 -0.84
N ILE A 111 -6.38 -21.24 -1.59
CA ILE A 111 -6.45 -19.85 -1.11
C ILE A 111 -7.89 -19.50 -0.74
N TYR A 112 -8.87 -19.79 -1.61
CA TYR A 112 -10.26 -19.48 -1.30
C TYR A 112 -10.78 -20.24 -0.08
N THR A 113 -10.47 -21.54 0.03
CA THR A 113 -10.82 -22.36 1.19
C THR A 113 -10.22 -21.79 2.48
N LEU A 114 -8.96 -21.36 2.48
CA LEU A 114 -8.33 -20.77 3.66
C LEU A 114 -8.94 -19.42 4.02
N ILE A 115 -9.28 -18.58 3.04
CA ILE A 115 -10.03 -17.34 3.27
C ILE A 115 -11.35 -17.65 3.96
N GLN A 116 -12.15 -18.57 3.42
CA GLN A 116 -13.45 -18.94 4.01
C GLN A 116 -13.31 -19.50 5.43
N LYS A 117 -12.31 -20.35 5.66
CA LYS A 117 -11.99 -20.87 6.99
C LYS A 117 -11.71 -19.74 7.98
N LYS A 118 -10.89 -18.76 7.62
CA LYS A 118 -10.56 -17.61 8.50
C LYS A 118 -11.72 -16.65 8.72
N ILE A 119 -12.58 -16.46 7.72
CA ILE A 119 -13.82 -15.70 7.87
C ILE A 119 -14.73 -16.36 8.90
N ALA A 120 -14.96 -17.68 8.77
CA ALA A 120 -15.82 -18.43 9.68
C ALA A 120 -15.24 -18.51 11.09
N GLU A 121 -13.95 -18.85 11.24
CA GLU A 121 -13.25 -18.98 12.53
C GLU A 121 -13.37 -17.72 13.38
N TYR A 122 -13.28 -16.55 12.75
CA TYR A 122 -13.23 -15.26 13.44
C TYR A 122 -14.50 -14.41 13.31
N HIS A 123 -15.56 -14.99 12.72
CA HIS A 123 -16.85 -14.34 12.49
C HIS A 123 -16.69 -12.96 11.83
N LEU A 124 -15.88 -12.90 10.78
CA LEU A 124 -15.54 -11.65 10.09
C LEU A 124 -16.64 -11.26 9.10
N ILE A 125 -17.08 -10.01 9.15
CA ILE A 125 -17.99 -9.44 8.15
C ILE A 125 -17.14 -8.98 6.96
N THR A 126 -17.32 -9.59 5.80
CA THR A 126 -16.51 -9.33 4.61
C THR A 126 -17.30 -8.68 3.47
N SER A 127 -16.59 -8.05 2.55
CA SER A 127 -17.13 -7.57 1.28
C SER A 127 -17.24 -8.69 0.23
N SER A 128 -17.78 -8.35 -0.94
CA SER A 128 -17.79 -9.20 -2.14
C SER A 128 -16.45 -9.19 -2.91
N GLU A 129 -15.40 -8.58 -2.37
CA GLU A 129 -14.09 -8.41 -3.00
C GLU A 129 -13.04 -9.28 -2.31
N ILE A 130 -12.13 -9.87 -3.09
CA ILE A 130 -10.85 -10.44 -2.62
C ILE A 130 -9.73 -9.74 -3.39
N GLN A 131 -8.76 -9.19 -2.66
CA GLN A 131 -7.60 -8.55 -3.24
C GLN A 131 -6.39 -9.49 -3.21
N ILE A 132 -5.66 -9.55 -4.32
CA ILE A 132 -4.41 -10.29 -4.43
C ILE A 132 -3.25 -9.31 -4.61
N ASP A 133 -2.30 -9.34 -3.69
CA ASP A 133 -1.04 -8.60 -3.81
C ASP A 133 0.03 -9.52 -4.38
N CYS A 134 0.53 -9.21 -5.57
CA CYS A 134 1.57 -10.00 -6.23
C CYS A 134 2.40 -9.09 -7.13
N ASP A 135 3.72 -9.13 -6.95
CA ASP A 135 4.65 -8.41 -7.82
C ASP A 135 5.02 -9.28 -9.04
N TRP A 136 4.05 -9.50 -9.94
CA TRP A 136 4.28 -10.33 -11.13
C TRP A 136 5.24 -9.66 -12.11
N THR A 137 5.90 -10.49 -12.90
CA THR A 137 6.89 -10.09 -13.91
C THR A 137 6.48 -10.58 -15.29
N ALA A 138 7.21 -10.17 -16.33
CA ALA A 138 7.00 -10.70 -17.69
C ALA A 138 7.03 -12.24 -17.75
N GLY A 139 7.90 -12.87 -16.95
CA GLY A 139 8.06 -14.33 -16.91
C GLY A 139 6.94 -15.08 -16.17
N THR A 140 6.18 -14.40 -15.30
CA THR A 140 5.15 -15.03 -14.45
C THR A 140 3.74 -14.53 -14.74
N ARG A 141 3.59 -13.48 -15.55
CA ARG A 141 2.29 -12.81 -15.82
C ARG A 141 1.20 -13.78 -16.28
N ASN A 142 1.53 -14.72 -17.17
CA ASN A 142 0.53 -15.61 -17.78
C ASN A 142 -0.08 -16.54 -16.72
N ASP A 143 0.75 -17.12 -15.86
CA ASP A 143 0.31 -18.02 -14.80
C ASP A 143 -0.42 -17.28 -13.69
N TYR A 144 0.06 -16.08 -13.32
CA TYR A 144 -0.63 -15.20 -12.40
C TYR A 144 -2.02 -14.78 -12.92
N PHE A 145 -2.13 -14.38 -14.18
CA PHE A 145 -3.40 -13.97 -14.78
C PHE A 145 -4.39 -15.13 -14.89
N LYS A 146 -3.90 -16.32 -15.19
CA LYS A 146 -4.71 -17.54 -15.15
C LYS A 146 -5.19 -17.85 -13.74
N PHE A 147 -4.32 -17.74 -12.73
CA PHE A 147 -4.69 -17.86 -11.33
C PHE A 147 -5.82 -16.89 -10.94
N LEU A 148 -5.74 -15.61 -11.32
CA LEU A 148 -6.77 -14.62 -11.02
C LEU A 148 -8.14 -15.01 -11.63
N LYS A 149 -8.14 -15.51 -12.87
CA LYS A 149 -9.36 -16.00 -13.54
C LYS A 149 -9.96 -17.21 -12.84
N GLU A 150 -9.13 -18.19 -12.46
CA GLU A 150 -9.59 -19.37 -11.72
C GLU A 150 -10.13 -18.98 -10.35
N LEU A 151 -9.46 -18.09 -9.63
CA LEU A 151 -9.94 -17.60 -8.33
C LEU A 151 -11.28 -16.87 -8.46
N LYS A 152 -11.48 -16.03 -9.50
CA LYS A 152 -12.76 -15.37 -9.78
C LYS A 152 -13.87 -16.40 -10.01
N LYS A 153 -13.59 -17.42 -10.82
CA LYS A 153 -14.54 -18.51 -11.11
C LYS A 153 -14.92 -19.30 -9.85
N ILE A 154 -13.94 -19.67 -9.03
CA ILE A 154 -14.15 -20.50 -7.84
C ILE A 154 -14.86 -19.73 -6.73
N SER A 155 -14.47 -18.47 -6.51
CA SER A 155 -15.00 -17.67 -5.41
C SER A 155 -16.35 -17.04 -5.71
N GLY A 156 -16.66 -16.80 -6.98
CA GLY A 156 -17.82 -15.98 -7.38
C GLY A 156 -17.74 -14.53 -6.90
N LYS A 157 -16.57 -14.08 -6.42
CA LYS A 157 -16.32 -12.74 -5.87
C LYS A 157 -15.62 -11.85 -6.90
N GLU A 158 -15.67 -10.54 -6.67
CA GLU A 158 -14.82 -9.60 -7.39
C GLU A 158 -13.36 -9.86 -7.00
N ILE A 159 -12.50 -10.10 -7.99
CA ILE A 159 -11.06 -10.25 -7.78
C ILE A 159 -10.38 -8.97 -8.23
N THR A 160 -9.60 -8.40 -7.33
CA THR A 160 -8.78 -7.21 -7.57
C THR A 160 -7.32 -7.53 -7.28
N CYS A 161 -6.43 -6.70 -7.80
CA CYS A 161 -5.01 -6.85 -7.52
C CYS A 161 -4.31 -5.52 -7.30
N THR A 162 -3.21 -5.57 -6.57
CA THR A 162 -2.28 -4.45 -6.48
C THR A 162 -1.54 -4.30 -7.81
N LEU A 163 -1.08 -3.08 -8.10
CA LEU A 163 -0.40 -2.74 -9.36
C LEU A 163 0.81 -1.86 -9.03
N ARG A 164 2.00 -2.35 -9.35
CA ARG A 164 3.28 -1.66 -9.11
C ARG A 164 3.55 -0.63 -10.20
N LEU A 165 4.33 0.39 -9.86
CA LEU A 165 4.72 1.46 -10.79
C LEU A 165 5.40 0.92 -12.06
N HIS A 166 6.29 -0.06 -11.94
CA HIS A 166 6.97 -0.64 -13.10
C HIS A 166 6.03 -1.47 -13.99
N GLN A 167 4.96 -2.06 -13.43
CA GLN A 167 3.96 -2.79 -14.22
C GLN A 167 3.11 -1.85 -15.08
N ILE A 168 2.99 -0.57 -14.69
CA ILE A 168 2.43 0.49 -15.55
C ILE A 168 3.42 0.88 -16.63
N LYS A 169 4.66 1.21 -16.23
CA LYS A 169 5.71 1.68 -17.14
C LYS A 169 5.99 0.67 -18.25
N ASP A 170 6.12 -0.60 -17.87
CA ASP A 170 6.52 -1.71 -18.74
C ASP A 170 5.32 -2.62 -19.09
N LYS A 171 4.10 -2.04 -19.20
CA LYS A 171 2.84 -2.77 -19.42
C LYS A 171 2.85 -3.70 -20.64
N ALA A 172 3.65 -3.40 -21.67
CA ALA A 172 3.81 -4.28 -22.83
C ALA A 172 4.49 -5.61 -22.46
N GLN A 173 5.45 -5.57 -21.54
CA GLN A 173 6.23 -6.71 -21.07
C GLN A 173 5.54 -7.42 -19.90
N THR A 174 4.99 -6.68 -18.94
CA THR A 174 4.33 -7.24 -17.74
C THR A 174 2.88 -7.65 -18.00
N GLY A 175 2.27 -7.16 -19.07
CA GLY A 175 0.87 -7.42 -19.42
C GLY A 175 -0.13 -6.72 -18.51
N ILE A 176 -1.42 -6.85 -18.84
CA ILE A 176 -2.52 -6.23 -18.11
C ILE A 176 -3.30 -7.32 -17.38
N PRO A 177 -3.48 -7.25 -16.06
CA PRO A 177 -4.16 -8.28 -15.31
C PRO A 177 -5.65 -8.37 -15.69
N PRO A 178 -6.24 -9.57 -15.75
CA PRO A 178 -7.62 -9.78 -16.19
C PRO A 178 -8.63 -9.49 -15.05
N VAL A 179 -8.55 -8.29 -14.48
CA VAL A 179 -9.42 -7.82 -13.38
C VAL A 179 -10.10 -6.51 -13.77
N GLU A 180 -11.20 -6.18 -13.10
CA GLU A 180 -11.97 -4.97 -13.39
C GLU A 180 -11.46 -3.74 -12.62
N LYS A 181 -10.78 -3.95 -11.49
CA LYS A 181 -10.27 -2.92 -10.59
C LYS A 181 -8.89 -3.29 -10.06
N VAL A 182 -8.02 -2.28 -9.97
CA VAL A 182 -6.64 -2.39 -9.49
C VAL A 182 -6.33 -1.35 -8.42
N TYR A 183 -5.33 -1.63 -7.59
CA TYR A 183 -4.85 -0.73 -6.54
C TYR A 183 -3.41 -0.32 -6.86
N LEU A 184 -3.24 0.89 -7.39
CA LEU A 184 -1.96 1.44 -7.79
C LEU A 184 -1.11 1.79 -6.56
N MET A 185 -0.03 1.04 -6.35
CA MET A 185 0.89 1.25 -5.24
C MET A 185 1.86 2.39 -5.57
N CYS A 186 1.60 3.55 -4.96
CA CYS A 186 2.40 4.77 -5.12
C CYS A 186 3.52 4.84 -4.08
N TYR A 187 4.26 3.74 -3.91
CA TYR A 187 5.38 3.60 -2.98
C TYR A 187 6.32 2.46 -3.37
N SER A 188 7.44 2.35 -2.65
CA SER A 188 8.58 1.49 -2.96
C SER A 188 9.18 1.83 -4.33
N THR A 189 9.54 3.11 -4.53
CA THR A 189 10.09 3.63 -5.79
C THR A 189 11.50 3.14 -6.08
N SER A 190 12.25 2.72 -5.07
CA SER A 190 13.56 2.08 -5.21
C SER A 190 13.81 1.09 -4.06
N SER A 191 14.93 0.38 -4.09
CA SER A 191 15.35 -0.47 -2.99
C SER A 191 15.93 0.37 -1.83
N PRO A 192 15.53 0.14 -0.57
CA PRO A 192 16.19 0.75 0.59
C PRO A 192 17.60 0.22 0.85
N LEU A 193 17.98 -0.87 0.17
CA LEU A 193 19.28 -1.53 0.33
C LEU A 193 20.30 -1.09 -0.72
N GLU A 194 19.90 -0.19 -1.63
CA GLU A 194 20.83 0.46 -2.56
C GLU A 194 21.46 1.68 -1.89
N ASN A 195 22.76 1.88 -2.09
CA ASN A 195 23.47 3.10 -1.66
C ASN A 195 23.00 4.29 -2.51
N SER A 196 21.86 4.86 -2.13
CA SER A 196 21.20 5.98 -2.79
C SER A 196 20.73 7.01 -1.77
N ASP A 197 20.91 8.29 -2.09
CA ASP A 197 20.41 9.39 -1.26
C ASP A 197 18.89 9.58 -1.38
N LYS A 198 18.26 8.94 -2.37
CA LYS A 198 16.82 9.01 -2.60
C LYS A 198 16.04 8.34 -1.47
N ASN A 199 14.82 8.81 -1.25
CA ASN A 199 13.88 8.15 -0.35
C ASN A 199 13.30 6.93 -1.07
N SER A 200 13.60 5.73 -0.58
CA SER A 200 13.18 4.50 -1.24
C SER A 200 11.69 4.17 -1.05
N ILE A 201 11.04 4.78 -0.05
CA ILE A 201 9.59 4.68 0.14
C ILE A 201 8.87 5.43 -0.97
N LEU A 202 9.24 6.69 -1.24
CA LEU A 202 8.61 7.52 -2.27
C LEU A 202 9.56 8.60 -2.79
N ASP A 203 9.98 8.44 -4.04
CA ASP A 203 10.53 9.48 -4.89
C ASP A 203 9.43 9.95 -5.88
N VAL A 204 8.95 11.17 -5.68
CA VAL A 204 7.83 11.73 -6.46
C VAL A 204 8.20 11.89 -7.94
N ASN A 205 9.45 12.19 -8.27
CA ASN A 205 9.89 12.34 -9.66
C ASN A 205 9.90 11.01 -10.39
N ILE A 206 10.40 9.95 -9.74
CA ILE A 206 10.34 8.58 -10.28
C ILE A 206 8.89 8.15 -10.48
N LEU A 207 8.02 8.38 -9.49
CA LEU A 207 6.59 8.07 -9.59
C LEU A 207 5.94 8.79 -10.79
N LYS A 208 6.12 10.10 -10.92
CA LYS A 208 5.58 10.89 -12.03
C LYS A 208 6.07 10.40 -13.38
N SER A 209 7.35 10.03 -13.49
CA SER A 209 7.93 9.46 -14.70
C SER A 209 7.25 8.14 -15.09
N TYR A 210 7.12 7.22 -14.13
CA TYR A 210 6.56 5.87 -14.36
C TYR A 210 5.06 5.93 -14.70
N LEU A 211 4.35 6.92 -14.15
CA LEU A 211 2.91 7.11 -14.32
C LEU A 211 2.56 8.16 -15.37
N SER A 212 3.52 8.65 -16.15
CA SER A 212 3.31 9.67 -17.19
C SER A 212 2.20 9.32 -18.18
N LYS A 213 1.98 8.02 -18.43
CA LYS A 213 0.97 7.47 -19.35
C LYS A 213 -0.09 6.59 -18.68
N ILE A 214 -0.36 6.81 -17.39
CA ILE A 214 -1.36 6.04 -16.64
C ILE A 214 -2.78 6.21 -17.21
N ASP A 215 -3.07 7.35 -17.83
CA ASP A 215 -4.30 7.66 -18.56
C ASP A 215 -4.54 6.76 -19.78
N GLU A 216 -3.47 6.18 -20.34
CA GLU A 216 -3.50 5.16 -21.40
C GLU A 216 -3.58 3.72 -20.86
N TYR A 217 -3.67 3.51 -19.54
CA TYR A 217 -3.78 2.16 -18.99
C TYR A 217 -5.20 1.60 -19.19
N PRO A 218 -5.38 0.36 -19.70
CA PRO A 218 -6.70 -0.11 -20.11
C PRO A 218 -7.72 -0.32 -18.98
N ILE A 219 -7.27 -0.61 -17.76
CA ILE A 219 -8.17 -0.76 -16.60
C ILE A 219 -8.54 0.62 -16.08
N ARG A 220 -9.84 0.96 -16.15
CA ARG A 220 -10.34 2.31 -15.80
C ARG A 220 -10.58 2.51 -14.30
N LYS A 221 -10.89 1.44 -13.54
CA LYS A 221 -11.08 1.53 -12.09
C LYS A 221 -9.73 1.34 -11.40
N ILE A 222 -9.09 2.46 -11.07
CA ILE A 222 -7.80 2.48 -10.38
C ILE A 222 -7.98 3.17 -9.04
N GLU A 223 -7.82 2.42 -7.96
CA GLU A 223 -7.70 2.96 -6.61
C GLU A 223 -6.23 3.26 -6.32
N VAL A 224 -5.94 4.22 -5.44
CA VAL A 224 -4.56 4.68 -5.19
C VAL A 224 -4.13 4.27 -3.79
N ALA A 225 -3.03 3.53 -3.67
CA ALA A 225 -2.44 3.18 -2.39
C ALA A 225 -1.26 4.11 -2.06
N LEU A 226 -1.35 4.88 -0.97
CA LEU A 226 -0.34 5.86 -0.56
C LEU A 226 0.45 5.41 0.69
N PRO A 227 1.75 5.68 0.75
CA PRO A 227 2.58 5.34 1.91
C PRO A 227 2.40 6.37 3.04
N ILE A 228 2.13 5.90 4.25
CA ILE A 228 2.19 6.76 5.45
C ILE A 228 3.18 6.22 6.49
N TYR A 229 3.88 5.14 6.15
CA TYR A 229 4.89 4.52 6.98
C TYR A 229 6.25 5.21 6.85
N SER A 230 7.15 4.85 7.76
CA SER A 230 8.54 5.27 7.77
C SER A 230 9.42 4.12 8.26
N TRP A 231 10.72 4.19 7.95
CA TRP A 231 11.72 3.27 8.48
C TRP A 231 13.07 3.96 8.67
N GLY A 232 13.95 3.33 9.44
CA GLY A 232 15.37 3.63 9.42
C GLY A 232 16.15 2.50 8.77
N ILE A 233 17.09 2.88 7.90
CA ILE A 233 18.09 2.02 7.30
C ILE A 233 19.34 2.13 8.17
N VAL A 234 19.65 1.05 8.89
CA VAL A 234 20.87 0.94 9.67
C VAL A 234 21.96 0.34 8.82
N THR A 235 23.11 1.01 8.72
CA THR A 235 24.28 0.52 7.99
C THR A 235 25.42 0.26 8.97
N ASN A 236 25.97 -0.95 8.94
CA ASN A 236 27.11 -1.33 9.77
C ASN A 236 28.46 -1.01 9.11
N HIS A 237 29.58 -1.30 9.79
CA HIS A 237 30.94 -1.09 9.27
C HIS A 237 31.29 -1.89 8.00
N LEU A 238 30.50 -2.91 7.67
CA LEU A 238 30.66 -3.74 6.48
C LEU A 238 29.66 -3.38 5.38
N GLU A 239 29.04 -2.20 5.47
CA GLU A 239 28.00 -1.70 4.55
C GLU A 239 26.76 -2.60 4.45
N LYS A 240 26.52 -3.47 5.45
CA LYS A 240 25.31 -4.28 5.51
C LYS A 240 24.17 -3.45 6.08
N HIS A 241 23.05 -3.48 5.38
CA HIS A 241 21.84 -2.75 5.73
C HIS A 241 20.85 -3.60 6.54
N LYS A 242 20.16 -2.96 7.48
CA LYS A 242 19.02 -3.52 8.20
C LYS A 242 17.91 -2.47 8.34
N LEU A 243 16.68 -2.87 8.05
CA LEU A 243 15.52 -2.00 8.23
C LEU A 243 14.96 -2.09 9.65
N ILE A 244 14.65 -0.93 10.22
CA ILE A 244 13.88 -0.77 11.46
C ILE A 244 12.61 0.01 11.13
N ASN A 245 11.46 -0.64 11.30
CA ASN A 245 10.17 -0.03 10.99
C ASN A 245 9.79 1.06 12.00
N ALA A 246 9.10 2.09 11.51
CA ALA A 246 8.55 3.18 12.31
C ALA A 246 9.60 4.00 13.06
N LEU A 247 10.69 4.34 12.36
CA LEU A 247 11.60 5.40 12.78
C LEU A 247 11.28 6.68 12.02
N SER A 248 11.36 7.80 12.73
CA SER A 248 11.12 9.16 12.26
C SER A 248 12.37 10.00 12.48
N LYS A 249 12.43 11.18 11.85
CA LYS A 249 13.54 12.11 12.07
C LYS A 249 13.68 12.47 13.55
N LYS A 250 12.59 12.51 14.30
CA LYS A 250 12.60 12.78 15.74
C LYS A 250 13.34 11.70 16.54
N ASP A 251 13.30 10.45 16.11
CA ASP A 251 14.01 9.35 16.78
C ASP A 251 15.53 9.49 16.72
N LEU A 252 16.04 10.29 15.79
CA LEU A 252 17.45 10.61 15.68
C LEU A 252 17.89 11.71 16.68
N GLU A 253 16.96 12.35 17.41
CA GLU A 253 17.25 13.26 18.52
C GLU A 253 17.60 12.46 19.79
N ASN A 254 18.78 11.83 19.78
CA ASN A 254 19.26 10.99 20.87
C ASN A 254 20.65 11.49 21.33
N PRO A 255 20.92 11.61 22.65
CA PRO A 255 22.22 12.06 23.14
C PRO A 255 23.37 11.11 22.78
N ASN A 256 23.08 9.84 22.49
CA ASN A 256 24.07 8.88 22.04
C ASN A 256 24.24 8.87 20.51
N PHE A 257 23.60 9.76 19.76
CA PHE A 257 23.74 9.87 18.32
C PHE A 257 24.35 11.22 17.91
N LYS A 258 25.17 11.22 16.86
CA LYS A 258 25.68 12.43 16.22
C LYS A 258 24.94 12.64 14.91
N ARG A 259 24.24 13.76 14.76
CA ARG A 259 23.60 14.14 13.50
C ARG A 259 24.65 14.37 12.40
N ILE A 260 24.50 13.65 11.29
CA ILE A 260 25.27 13.86 10.05
C ILE A 260 24.47 14.76 9.11
N SER A 261 23.16 14.54 9.03
CA SER A 261 22.23 15.33 8.23
C SER A 261 20.85 15.40 8.90
N GLU A 262 19.89 16.05 8.25
CA GLU A 262 18.49 16.12 8.70
C GLU A 262 17.85 14.73 8.89
N ASN A 263 18.27 13.74 8.10
CA ASN A 263 17.71 12.39 8.11
C ASN A 263 18.73 11.30 8.47
N THR A 264 19.99 11.64 8.77
CA THR A 264 21.03 10.64 9.06
C THR A 264 21.76 10.97 10.36
N ALA A 265 22.02 9.94 11.17
CA ALA A 265 22.84 10.04 12.37
C ALA A 265 23.82 8.87 12.51
N GLU A 266 24.93 9.11 13.18
CA GLU A 266 25.92 8.11 13.59
C GLU A 266 25.68 7.72 15.06
N VAL A 267 25.78 6.43 15.38
CA VAL A 267 25.73 5.92 16.75
C VAL A 267 27.06 6.20 17.46
N LEU A 268 27.05 6.90 18.59
CA LEU A 268 28.26 7.23 19.36
C LEU A 268 28.57 6.23 20.47
N LYS A 269 27.58 5.45 20.89
CA LYS A 269 27.70 4.50 22.01
C LYS A 269 26.96 3.20 21.71
N ASP A 270 27.63 2.08 21.94
CA ASP A 270 27.02 0.75 21.86
C ASP A 270 25.80 0.65 22.78
N GLY A 271 24.73 0.03 22.29
CA GLY A 271 23.53 -0.15 23.11
C GLY A 271 22.33 -0.69 22.35
N PHE A 272 21.25 -0.91 23.10
CA PHE A 272 19.95 -1.25 22.53
C PHE A 272 19.17 0.01 22.16
N TYR A 273 18.88 0.15 20.87
CA TYR A 273 18.08 1.22 20.30
C TYR A 273 16.98 0.61 19.44
N PHE A 274 15.74 1.07 19.61
CA PHE A 274 14.61 0.62 18.78
C PHE A 274 14.41 -0.91 18.74
N GLY A 275 14.74 -1.60 19.84
CA GLY A 275 14.65 -3.07 19.93
C GLY A 275 15.82 -3.83 19.29
N HIS A 276 16.91 -3.14 18.93
CA HIS A 276 18.08 -3.73 18.29
C HIS A 276 19.38 -3.27 18.93
N TYR A 277 20.36 -4.16 19.04
CA TYR A 277 21.71 -3.80 19.47
C TYR A 277 22.46 -3.13 18.32
N LEU A 278 22.84 -1.86 18.49
CA LEU A 278 23.62 -1.09 17.53
C LEU A 278 24.99 -0.77 18.11
N ASN A 279 26.03 -0.91 17.30
CA ASN A 279 27.41 -0.60 17.70
C ASN A 279 27.71 0.86 17.35
N LYS A 280 28.64 1.45 18.09
CA LYS A 280 29.26 2.74 17.80
C LYS A 280 29.80 2.74 16.37
N GLY A 281 29.57 3.84 15.65
CA GLY A 281 29.96 4.04 14.26
C GLY A 281 29.00 3.42 13.24
N PHE A 282 27.92 2.75 13.66
CA PHE A 282 26.81 2.46 12.75
C PHE A 282 26.11 3.76 12.35
N THR A 283 25.56 3.81 11.14
CA THR A 283 24.73 4.93 10.69
C THR A 283 23.27 4.53 10.61
N ILE A 284 22.37 5.49 10.84
CA ILE A 284 20.93 5.34 10.74
C ILE A 284 20.43 6.43 9.79
N LYS A 285 19.94 6.04 8.61
CA LYS A 285 19.24 6.93 7.66
C LYS A 285 17.73 6.72 7.81
N VAL A 286 16.99 7.74 8.20
CA VAL A 286 15.53 7.71 8.28
C VAL A 286 14.91 8.10 6.94
N GLU A 287 13.90 7.34 6.54
CA GLU A 287 13.03 7.66 5.42
C GLU A 287 11.59 7.71 5.92
N GLU A 288 10.97 8.88 5.78
CA GLU A 288 9.59 9.17 6.15
C GLU A 288 8.94 9.99 5.02
N ILE A 289 7.60 9.97 4.96
CA ILE A 289 6.84 10.65 3.92
C ILE A 289 6.16 11.90 4.48
N SER A 290 6.45 13.04 3.86
CA SER A 290 5.82 14.32 4.21
C SER A 290 4.42 14.46 3.61
N TYR A 291 3.60 15.32 4.23
CA TYR A 291 2.28 15.66 3.71
C TYR A 291 2.36 16.29 2.32
N ASP A 292 3.36 17.15 2.07
CA ASP A 292 3.53 17.80 0.76
C ASP A 292 3.88 16.80 -0.34
N GLN A 293 4.66 15.75 -0.05
CA GLN A 293 4.89 14.67 -1.01
C GLN A 293 3.60 13.92 -1.35
N LEU A 294 2.76 13.61 -0.36
CA LEU A 294 1.45 12.97 -0.61
C LEU A 294 0.53 13.88 -1.42
N LYS A 295 0.48 15.16 -1.08
CA LYS A 295 -0.30 16.16 -1.79
C LYS A 295 0.13 16.29 -3.25
N ASP A 296 1.44 16.34 -3.51
CA ASP A 296 1.98 16.42 -4.87
C ASP A 296 1.64 15.17 -5.69
N VAL A 297 1.70 13.98 -5.09
CA VAL A 297 1.27 12.74 -5.75
C VAL A 297 -0.23 12.77 -6.05
N VAL A 298 -1.08 13.14 -5.09
CA VAL A 298 -2.54 13.21 -5.31
C VAL A 298 -2.87 14.21 -6.41
N GLN A 299 -2.30 15.41 -6.38
CA GLN A 299 -2.49 16.43 -7.40
C GLN A 299 -2.06 15.99 -8.79
N PHE A 300 -0.94 15.26 -8.89
CA PHE A 300 -0.51 14.67 -10.14
C PHE A 300 -1.52 13.63 -10.66
N LEU A 301 -2.02 12.75 -9.79
CA LEU A 301 -2.94 11.67 -10.17
C LEU A 301 -4.34 12.18 -10.51
N GLU A 302 -4.83 13.25 -9.88
CA GLU A 302 -6.12 13.86 -10.20
C GLU A 302 -6.20 14.36 -11.65
N ASN A 303 -5.06 14.75 -12.24
CA ASN A 303 -4.99 15.16 -13.64
C ASN A 303 -4.94 13.97 -14.62
N LYS A 304 -4.90 12.73 -14.10
CA LYS A 304 -4.56 11.52 -14.87
C LYS A 304 -5.55 10.38 -14.68
N ILE A 305 -6.14 10.25 -13.50
CA ILE A 305 -7.08 9.18 -13.12
C ILE A 305 -8.41 9.84 -12.75
N HIS A 306 -9.47 9.45 -13.45
CA HIS A 306 -10.80 9.95 -13.18
C HIS A 306 -11.38 9.28 -11.93
N ASN A 307 -11.48 10.03 -10.83
CA ASN A 307 -12.08 9.64 -9.56
C ASN A 307 -11.50 8.34 -8.96
N PHE A 308 -10.73 8.46 -7.88
CA PHE A 308 -10.14 7.34 -7.17
C PHE A 308 -10.32 7.50 -5.66
N ASN A 309 -10.36 6.39 -4.95
CA ASN A 309 -10.22 6.36 -3.50
C ASN A 309 -8.74 6.18 -3.11
N ILE A 310 -8.41 6.63 -1.90
CA ILE A 310 -7.06 6.51 -1.34
C ILE A 310 -7.05 5.42 -0.27
N ILE A 311 -6.18 4.43 -0.42
CA ILE A 311 -5.95 3.39 0.59
C ILE A 311 -4.57 3.60 1.22
N TYR A 312 -4.51 4.08 2.45
CA TYR A 312 -3.24 4.33 3.11
C TYR A 312 -2.60 3.03 3.61
N TYR A 313 -1.34 2.82 3.27
CA TYR A 313 -0.50 1.76 3.82
C TYR A 313 0.38 2.35 4.94
N GLN A 314 0.09 2.09 6.21
CA GLN A 314 -0.93 1.20 6.78
C GLN A 314 -1.52 1.75 8.09
N LEU A 315 -2.67 1.21 8.52
CA LEU A 315 -3.28 1.48 9.82
C LEU A 315 -2.42 0.91 10.95
N ASP A 316 -1.50 1.74 11.44
CA ASP A 316 -0.70 1.52 12.62
C ASP A 316 -0.65 2.82 13.43
N SER A 317 -0.87 2.76 14.75
CA SER A 317 -0.83 3.94 15.61
C SER A 317 0.43 4.79 15.47
N LYS A 318 1.58 4.17 15.14
CA LYS A 318 2.84 4.91 14.92
C LYS A 318 2.80 5.79 13.67
N PHE A 319 1.95 5.48 12.70
CA PHE A 319 1.88 6.15 11.41
C PHE A 319 0.66 7.05 11.26
N VAL A 320 -0.40 6.81 12.03
CA VAL A 320 -1.67 7.55 11.87
C VAL A 320 -1.88 8.67 12.88
N LEU A 321 -1.10 8.70 13.96
CA LEU A 321 -1.26 9.71 15.00
C LEU A 321 -1.02 11.12 14.44
N ASN A 322 -1.98 12.03 14.68
CA ASN A 322 -1.93 13.44 14.29
C ASN A 322 -1.72 13.69 12.77
N LYS A 323 -2.15 12.76 11.90
CA LYS A 323 -2.13 12.97 10.45
C LYS A 323 -3.49 13.39 9.91
N ASP A 324 -3.46 14.26 8.90
CA ASP A 324 -4.61 14.52 8.04
C ASP A 324 -4.59 13.55 6.85
N PHE A 325 -5.75 12.98 6.54
CA PHE A 325 -5.96 11.99 5.51
C PHE A 325 -6.88 12.48 4.38
N LYS A 326 -7.36 13.73 4.49
CA LYS A 326 -8.22 14.35 3.50
C LYS A 326 -7.35 15.10 2.49
N PHE A 327 -7.30 14.56 1.28
CA PHE A 327 -6.74 15.25 0.11
C PHE A 327 -7.84 15.62 -0.86
#